data_AF-A0A1Z5IHD3-F1
#
_entry.id   AF-A0A1Z5IHD3-F1
#
_cell.length_a   1.000
_cell.length_b   1.000
_cell.length_c   1.000
_cell.angle_alpha   90.00
_cell.angle_beta   90.00
_cell.angle_gamma   90.00
#
_symmetry.space_group_name_H-M   'P 1'
#
loop_
_entity.id
_entity.type
_entity.pdbx_description
1 polymer ?
#
loop_
_entity_poly.entity_id
_entity_poly.type
_entity_poly.pdbx_seq_one_letter_code
_entity_poly.pdbx_strand_id
1 'polypeptide(L)'
;MLTGQQLRAVIQQDLPFKRAQSILKNDWQRVNDENPLARQFMTVDDLQFALSLQAVQADHQFADPSDYGSVMTFIHQHQTDLAPGSREFLLRSFK
;
A
#
# COMPACT_ATOMS: atom_id res chain seq x y z
N MET A 1 7.93 11.92 0.84
CA MET A 1 8.59 12.41 -0.39
C MET A 1 8.93 11.20 -1.23
N LEU A 2 8.62 11.22 -2.53
CA LEU A 2 8.89 10.09 -3.42
C LEU A 2 10.40 9.96 -3.69
N THR A 3 10.94 8.74 -3.70
CA THR A 3 12.32 8.48 -4.12
C THR A 3 12.46 8.59 -5.66
N GLY A 4 13.68 8.70 -6.17
CA GLY A 4 13.91 8.74 -7.63
C GLY A 4 13.37 7.51 -8.37
N GLN A 5 13.43 6.33 -7.74
CA GLN A 5 12.86 5.10 -8.28
C GLN A 5 11.32 5.13 -8.27
N GLN A 6 10.71 5.63 -7.19
CA GLN A 6 9.25 5.78 -7.11
C GLN A 6 8.74 6.81 -8.13
N LEU A 7 9.44 7.93 -8.31
CA LEU A 7 9.11 8.91 -9.36
C LEU A 7 9.20 8.30 -10.75
N ARG A 8 10.25 7.53 -11.05
CA ARG A 8 10.35 6.80 -12.32
C ARG A 8 9.16 5.84 -12.50
N ALA A 9 8.82 5.07 -11.47
CA ALA A 9 7.68 4.16 -11.52
C ALA A 9 6.34 4.89 -11.74
N VAL A 10 6.15 6.08 -11.18
CA VAL A 10 4.99 6.95 -11.45
C VAL A 10 4.97 7.36 -12.93
N ILE A 11 6.09 7.86 -13.46
CA ILE A 11 6.20 8.34 -14.86
C ILE A 11 5.96 7.19 -15.84
N GLN A 12 6.53 6.02 -15.57
CA GLN A 12 6.44 4.84 -16.44
C GLN A 12 5.15 4.04 -16.24
N GLN A 13 4.38 4.35 -15.19
CA GLN A 13 3.20 3.59 -14.75
C GLN A 13 3.51 2.09 -14.53
N ASP A 14 4.66 1.82 -13.92
CA ASP A 14 5.14 0.45 -13.70
C ASP A 14 4.34 -0.29 -12.61
N LEU A 15 4.58 -1.60 -12.52
CA LEU A 15 3.91 -2.48 -11.54
C LEU A 15 3.98 -1.96 -10.09
N PRO A 16 5.13 -1.47 -9.55
CA PRO A 16 5.17 -0.95 -8.19
C PRO A 16 4.23 0.24 -7.97
N PHE A 17 4.09 1.11 -8.97
CA PHE A 17 3.17 2.25 -8.91
C PHE A 17 1.70 1.78 -8.96
N LYS A 18 1.36 0.85 -9.85
CA LYS A 18 0.01 0.27 -9.94
C LYS A 18 -0.41 -0.43 -8.64
N ARG A 19 0.51 -1.16 -8.00
CA ARG A 19 0.29 -1.80 -6.69
C ARG A 19 0.03 -0.76 -5.60
N ALA A 20 0.88 0.25 -5.47
CA ALA A 20 0.68 1.34 -4.52
C ALA A 20 -0.65 2.09 -4.76
N GLN A 21 -1.01 2.35 -6.02
CA GLN A 21 -2.30 2.96 -6.37
C GLN A 21 -3.48 2.06 -6.02
N SER A 22 -3.36 0.73 -6.18
CA SER A 22 -4.41 -0.22 -5.82
C SER A 22 -4.64 -0.23 -4.30
N ILE A 23 -3.59 -0.06 -3.49
CA ILE A 23 -3.72 0.15 -2.04
C ILE A 23 -4.49 1.45 -1.75
N LEU A 24 -4.14 2.57 -2.38
CA LEU A 24 -4.83 3.85 -2.19
C LEU A 24 -6.31 3.81 -2.56
N LYS A 25 -6.66 3.02 -3.59
CA LYS A 25 -8.04 2.87 -4.07
C LYS A 25 -8.82 1.75 -3.39
N ASN A 26 -8.23 1.07 -2.41
CA ASN A 26 -8.80 -0.11 -1.77
C ASN A 26 -9.19 -1.22 -2.76
N ASP A 27 -8.44 -1.36 -3.86
CA ASP A 27 -8.71 -2.26 -4.98
C ASP A 27 -7.58 -3.30 -5.15
N TRP A 28 -7.05 -3.81 -4.03
CA TRP A 28 -5.98 -4.81 -4.07
C TRP A 28 -6.40 -6.11 -4.77
N GLN A 29 -7.69 -6.44 -4.69
CA GLN A 29 -8.25 -7.62 -5.32
C GLN A 29 -7.92 -7.64 -6.83
N ARG A 30 -7.95 -6.49 -7.50
CA ARG A 30 -7.57 -6.37 -8.92
C ARG A 30 -6.15 -6.86 -9.20
N VAL A 31 -5.20 -6.60 -8.30
CA VAL A 31 -3.80 -7.06 -8.43
C VAL A 31 -3.71 -8.59 -8.37
N ASN A 32 -4.56 -9.21 -7.55
CA ASN A 32 -4.68 -10.66 -7.47
C ASN A 32 -5.40 -11.23 -8.69
N ASP A 33 -6.44 -10.57 -9.19
CA ASP A 33 -7.20 -11.00 -10.35
C ASP A 33 -6.36 -10.95 -11.65
N GLU A 34 -5.44 -9.99 -11.76
CA GLU A 34 -4.48 -9.89 -12.87
C GLU A 34 -3.43 -11.03 -12.87
N ASN A 35 -3.24 -11.73 -11.74
CA ASN A 35 -2.36 -12.89 -11.63
C ASN A 35 -3.05 -14.07 -10.91
N PRO A 36 -3.94 -14.80 -11.61
CA PRO A 36 -4.74 -15.86 -11.00
C PRO A 36 -3.92 -17.08 -10.54
N LEU A 37 -2.67 -17.20 -11.01
CA LEU A 37 -1.79 -18.32 -10.67
C LEU A 37 -1.07 -18.13 -9.33
N ALA A 38 -0.94 -16.88 -8.86
CA ALA A 38 -0.26 -16.57 -7.61
C ALA A 38 -0.87 -15.33 -6.96
N ARG A 39 -1.48 -15.53 -5.78
CA ARG A 39 -1.89 -14.41 -4.91
C ARG A 39 -0.68 -13.57 -4.57
N GLN A 40 -0.82 -12.26 -4.72
CA GLN A 40 0.21 -11.29 -4.37
C GLN A 40 -0.10 -10.68 -3.01
N PHE A 41 0.90 -10.64 -2.14
CA PHE A 41 0.79 -9.97 -0.85
C PHE A 41 1.26 -8.52 -0.95
N MET A 42 0.63 -7.63 -0.18
CA MET A 42 1.09 -6.27 0.07
C MET A 42 2.36 -6.32 0.92
N THR A 43 3.46 -5.85 0.34
CA THR A 43 4.76 -5.80 1.02
C THR A 43 4.97 -4.46 1.71
N VAL A 44 6.00 -4.40 2.55
CA VAL A 44 6.44 -3.14 3.18
C VAL A 44 6.76 -2.08 2.12
N ASP A 45 7.35 -2.45 0.99
CA ASP A 45 7.70 -1.51 -0.08
C ASP A 45 6.45 -0.91 -0.74
N ASP A 46 5.42 -1.74 -0.97
CA ASP A 46 4.15 -1.26 -1.51
C ASP A 46 3.48 -0.26 -0.55
N LEU A 47 3.48 -0.56 0.75
CA LEU A 47 2.90 0.29 1.78
C LEU A 47 3.68 1.61 1.95
N GLN A 48 5.02 1.56 1.92
CA GLN A 48 5.86 2.77 1.95
C GLN A 48 5.61 3.66 0.74
N PHE A 49 5.46 3.06 -0.43
CA PHE A 49 5.16 3.80 -1.65
C PHE A 49 3.73 4.37 -1.59
N ALA A 50 2.74 3.59 -1.17
CA ALA A 50 1.36 4.08 -0.98
C ALA A 50 1.31 5.28 -0.03
N LEU A 51 2.00 5.23 1.13
CA LEU A 51 2.11 6.38 2.04
C LEU A 51 2.77 7.60 1.38
N SER A 52 3.83 7.38 0.61
CA SER A 52 4.53 8.46 -0.09
C SER A 52 3.67 9.07 -1.20
N LEU A 53 2.81 8.26 -1.83
CA LEU A 53 1.92 8.67 -2.90
C LEU A 53 0.69 9.41 -2.36
N GLN A 54 0.10 8.93 -1.27
CA GLN A 54 -0.97 9.60 -0.52
C GLN A 54 -0.58 11.03 -0.10
N ALA A 55 0.67 11.24 0.32
CA ALA A 55 1.18 12.56 0.68
C ALA A 55 1.20 13.57 -0.49
N VAL A 56 1.10 13.09 -1.74
CA VAL A 56 1.06 13.90 -2.96
C VAL A 56 -0.34 13.92 -3.58
N GLN A 57 -1.14 12.87 -3.36
CA GLN A 57 -2.50 12.70 -3.88
C GLN A 57 -3.50 12.62 -2.71
N ALA A 58 -3.85 13.78 -2.16
CA ALA A 58 -4.69 13.86 -0.95
C ALA A 58 -6.11 13.29 -1.12
N ASP A 59 -6.59 13.13 -2.36
CA ASP A 59 -7.93 12.60 -2.65
C ASP A 59 -8.09 11.11 -2.27
N HIS A 60 -6.99 10.37 -2.12
CA HIS A 60 -7.04 8.93 -1.82
C HIS A 60 -6.08 8.60 -0.67
N GLN A 61 -6.66 8.13 0.43
CA GLN A 61 -5.94 7.73 1.63
C GLN A 61 -6.39 6.34 2.06
N PHE A 62 -5.43 5.42 2.20
CA PHE A 62 -5.72 4.05 2.62
C PHE A 62 -5.70 3.89 4.13
N ALA A 63 -4.83 4.65 4.81
CA ALA A 63 -4.74 4.71 6.26
C ALA A 63 -4.08 6.04 6.67
N ASP A 64 -4.44 6.55 7.85
CA ASP A 64 -3.65 7.57 8.54
C ASP A 64 -2.64 6.88 9.46
N PRO A 65 -1.32 6.94 9.18
CA PRO A 65 -0.30 6.32 10.01
C PRO A 65 -0.17 6.92 11.42
N SER A 66 -0.85 8.04 11.70
CA SER A 66 -0.91 8.69 13.01
C SER A 66 -2.17 8.33 13.81
N ASP A 67 -3.17 7.71 13.15
CA ASP A 67 -4.40 7.25 13.79
C ASP A 67 -4.41 5.72 13.88
N TYR A 68 -4.30 5.21 15.10
CA TYR A 68 -4.34 3.79 15.39
C TYR A 68 -5.62 3.12 14.89
N GLY A 69 -6.77 3.79 15.00
CA GLY A 69 -8.06 3.27 14.54
C GLY A 69 -8.10 3.10 13.02
N SER A 70 -7.58 4.09 12.29
CA SER A 70 -7.42 4.03 10.83
C SER A 70 -6.51 2.87 10.41
N VAL A 71 -5.33 2.77 11.02
CA VAL A 71 -4.38 1.67 10.73
C VAL A 71 -4.99 0.31 11.04
N MET A 72 -5.66 0.16 12.17
CA MET A 72 -6.27 -1.12 12.53
C MET A 72 -7.42 -1.50 11.61
N THR A 73 -8.24 -0.53 11.19
CA THR A 73 -9.30 -0.75 10.21
C THR A 73 -8.73 -1.32 8.91
N PHE A 74 -7.65 -0.72 8.40
CA PHE A 74 -6.96 -1.20 7.20
C PHE A 74 -6.39 -2.62 7.39
N ILE A 75 -5.70 -2.88 8.52
CA ILE A 75 -5.13 -4.21 8.81
C ILE A 75 -6.24 -5.26 8.87
N HIS A 76 -7.38 -4.97 9.49
CA HIS A 76 -8.49 -5.91 9.58
C HIS A 76 -9.12 -6.20 8.21
N GLN A 77 -9.26 -5.19 7.36
CA GLN A 77 -9.79 -5.34 6.00
C GLN A 77 -8.86 -6.18 5.11
N HIS A 78 -7.55 -5.99 5.23
CA HIS A 78 -6.54 -6.61 4.34
C HIS A 78 -5.72 -7.72 5.03
N GLN A 79 -6.24 -8.30 6.11
CA GLN A 79 -5.47 -9.24 6.95
C GLN A 79 -4.91 -10.44 6.17
N THR A 80 -5.62 -10.89 5.14
CA THR A 80 -5.24 -12.04 4.29
C THR A 80 -4.30 -11.68 3.15
N ASP A 81 -4.13 -10.39 2.90
CA ASP A 81 -3.38 -9.86 1.76
C ASP A 81 -2.09 -9.16 2.20
N LEU A 82 -1.86 -8.99 3.51
CA LEU A 82 -0.61 -8.46 4.04
C LEU A 82 0.49 -9.53 4.10
N ALA A 83 1.68 -9.18 3.59
CA ALA A 83 2.87 -10.02 3.72
C ALA A 83 3.36 -10.07 5.19
N PRO A 84 4.14 -11.10 5.57
CA PRO A 84 4.88 -11.09 6.83
C PRO A 84 5.73 -9.81 6.95
N GLY A 85 5.65 -9.09 8.07
CA GLY A 85 6.37 -7.82 8.28
C GLY A 85 5.57 -6.55 7.91
N SER A 86 4.59 -6.66 7.01
CA SER A 86 3.75 -5.52 6.59
C SER A 86 2.85 -5.02 7.72
N ARG A 87 2.33 -5.93 8.55
CA ARG A 87 1.56 -5.59 9.74
C ARG A 87 2.42 -4.87 10.77
N GLU A 88 3.62 -5.35 11.03
CA GLU A 88 4.57 -4.74 11.96
C GLU A 88 4.98 -3.35 11.50
N PHE A 89 5.19 -3.17 10.19
CA PHE A 89 5.47 -1.88 9.59
C PHE A 89 4.32 -0.88 9.83
N LEU A 90 3.07 -1.29 9.61
CA LEU A 90 1.91 -0.42 9.82
C LEU A 90 1.74 0.00 11.29
N LEU A 91 2.06 -0.90 12.22
CA LEU A 91 1.94 -0.66 13.66
C LEU A 91 3.15 0.04 14.28
N ARG A 92 4.22 0.30 13.52
CA ARG A 92 5.51 0.78 14.08
C ARG A 92 5.42 2.13 14.79
N SER A 93 4.46 2.97 14.43
CA SER A 93 4.29 4.31 14.99
C SER A 93 3.63 4.31 16.38
N PHE A 94 3.10 3.17 16.82
CA PHE A 94 2.34 3.01 18.08
C PHE A 94 3.04 2.09 19.08
N LYS A 95 4.31 1.76 18.82
CA LYS A 95 5.14 0.91 19.69
C LYS A 95 6.11 1.76 20.51
#